data_AF-A0A0Q7KD48-F1
#
_entry.id   AF-A0A0Q7KD48-F1
#
_cell.length_a   1.000
_cell.length_b   1.000
_cell.length_c   1.000
_cell.angle_alpha   90.00
_cell.angle_beta   90.00
_cell.angle_gamma   90.00
#
_symmetry.space_group_name_H-M   'P 1'
#
loop_
_entity.id
_entity.type
_entity.pdbx_description
1 polymer ?
#
loop_
_entity_poly.entity_id
_entity_poly.type
_entity_poly.pdbx_seq_one_letter_code
_entity_poly.pdbx_strand_id
1 'polypeptide(L)'
;MFHVGHLNLLRRARNRCHHLVVGVASDEYVDRLKGRPSVVPCDERIDIISALGIVDEVIIDRSEDKLAAWQQRPFDAIFKGSDWQGTPKGYRLERAMASVGVDVVYFPYTRHTSSSMLRSFLAEDGAGE
;
A
#
# COMPACT_ATOMS: atom_id res chain seq x y z
N MET A 1 1.31 2.18 -10.27
CA MET A 1 0.50 1.31 -11.13
C MET A 1 0.04 0.12 -10.31
N PHE A 2 -1.24 -0.22 -10.37
CA PHE A 2 -1.74 -1.45 -9.76
C PHE A 2 -1.29 -2.67 -10.58
N HIS A 3 -0.99 -3.80 -9.94
CA HIS A 3 -0.55 -5.03 -10.61
C HIS A 3 -0.79 -6.24 -9.69
N VAL A 4 -0.54 -7.45 -10.21
CA VAL A 4 -0.84 -8.72 -9.51
C VAL A 4 -0.18 -8.84 -8.12
N GLY A 5 0.95 -8.18 -7.90
CA GLY A 5 1.62 -8.13 -6.60
C GLY A 5 0.76 -7.47 -5.52
N HIS A 6 0.11 -6.34 -5.85
CA HIS A 6 -0.85 -5.70 -4.95
C HIS A 6 -2.08 -6.57 -4.74
N LEU A 7 -2.63 -7.16 -5.80
CA LEU A 7 -3.79 -8.05 -5.70
C LEU A 7 -3.51 -9.25 -4.79
N ASN A 8 -2.33 -9.86 -4.90
CA ASN A 8 -1.94 -10.99 -4.05
C ASN A 8 -1.75 -10.58 -2.58
N LEU A 9 -1.25 -9.37 -2.31
CA LEU A 9 -1.19 -8.83 -0.96
C LEU A 9 -2.60 -8.70 -0.36
N LEU A 10 -3.54 -8.12 -1.12
CA LEU A 10 -4.92 -7.94 -0.70
C LEU A 10 -5.65 -9.27 -0.50
N ARG A 11 -5.45 -10.25 -1.39
CA ARG A 11 -6.02 -11.61 -1.22
C ARG A 11 -5.55 -12.28 0.06
N ARG A 12 -4.26 -12.14 0.40
CA ARG A 12 -3.70 -12.70 1.65
C ARG A 12 -4.22 -11.96 2.87
N ALA A 13 -4.35 -10.63 2.80
CA ALA A 13 -4.93 -9.82 3.85
C ALA A 13 -6.39 -10.21 4.11
N ARG A 14 -7.20 -10.39 3.06
CA ARG A 14 -8.61 -10.80 3.18
C ARG A 14 -8.76 -12.14 3.91
N ASN A 15 -7.85 -13.08 3.69
CA ASN A 15 -7.88 -14.37 4.40
C ASN A 15 -7.45 -14.30 5.88
N ARG A 16 -7.07 -13.11 6.37
CA ARG A 16 -6.56 -12.87 7.73
C ARG A 16 -7.36 -11.83 8.50
N CYS A 17 -8.49 -11.36 7.97
CA CYS A 17 -9.35 -10.40 8.65
C CYS A 17 -10.82 -10.62 8.28
N HIS A 18 -11.72 -10.14 9.15
CA HIS A 18 -13.16 -10.12 8.87
C HIS A 18 -13.57 -8.90 8.05
N HIS A 19 -12.82 -7.80 8.17
CA HIS A 19 -13.07 -6.53 7.51
C HIS A 19 -11.74 -5.94 7.02
N LEU A 20 -11.56 -5.82 5.70
CA LEU A 20 -10.37 -5.34 5.03
C LEU A 20 -10.56 -3.90 4.57
N VAL A 21 -9.81 -3.01 5.22
CA VAL A 21 -9.69 -1.60 4.86
C VAL A 21 -8.39 -1.39 4.08
N VAL A 22 -8.46 -0.75 2.92
CA VAL A 22 -7.30 -0.44 2.10
C VAL A 22 -7.03 1.06 2.09
N GLY A 23 -5.87 1.45 2.61
CA GLY A 23 -5.36 2.82 2.50
C GLY A 23 -4.71 3.08 1.14
N VAL A 24 -5.27 4.03 0.39
CA VAL A 24 -4.74 4.50 -0.90
C VAL A 24 -4.04 5.84 -0.67
N ALA A 25 -2.72 5.87 -0.90
CA ALA A 25 -1.90 7.06 -0.68
C ALA A 25 -2.39 8.26 -1.51
N SER A 26 -2.54 9.46 -0.93
CA SER A 26 -2.92 10.65 -1.70
C SER A 26 -1.82 11.06 -2.67
N ASP A 27 -2.18 11.77 -3.76
CA ASP A 27 -1.19 12.19 -4.75
C ASP A 27 -0.18 13.18 -4.17
N GLU A 28 -0.61 14.08 -3.27
CA GLU A 28 0.26 15.03 -2.59
C GLU A 28 1.26 14.31 -1.67
N TYR A 29 0.81 13.24 -1.00
CA TYR A 29 1.70 12.43 -0.17
C TYR A 29 2.72 11.67 -1.02
N VAL A 30 2.30 11.05 -2.12
CA VAL A 30 3.21 10.33 -3.03
C VAL A 30 4.23 11.28 -3.64
N ASP A 31 3.80 12.46 -4.07
CA ASP A 31 4.67 13.47 -4.68
C ASP A 31 5.71 13.97 -3.66
N ARG A 32 5.29 14.33 -2.45
CA ARG A 32 6.21 14.71 -1.36
C ARG A 32 7.22 13.61 -1.02
N LEU A 33 6.80 12.34 -1.06
CA LEU A 33 7.65 11.21 -0.71
C LEU A 33 8.65 10.84 -1.82
N LYS A 34 8.24 10.96 -3.09
CA LYS A 34 9.01 10.43 -4.24
C LYS A 34 9.57 11.51 -5.17
N GLY A 35 9.20 12.77 -4.95
CA GLY A 35 9.56 13.89 -5.82
C GLY A 35 8.94 13.80 -7.23
N ARG A 36 7.84 13.06 -7.37
CA ARG A 36 7.14 12.89 -8.64
C ARG A 36 5.68 12.46 -8.42
N PRO A 37 4.75 12.90 -9.28
CA PRO A 37 3.35 12.51 -9.18
C PRO A 37 3.14 11.02 -9.47
N SER A 38 2.02 10.49 -8.95
CA SER A 38 1.52 9.19 -9.36
C SER A 38 1.09 9.24 -10.82
N VAL A 39 1.45 8.20 -11.60
CA VAL A 39 0.97 8.05 -12.99
C VAL A 39 -0.55 7.85 -13.05
N VAL A 40 -1.11 7.15 -12.06
CA VAL A 40 -2.55 6.92 -11.93
C VAL A 40 -3.03 7.78 -10.75
N PRO A 41 -3.93 8.76 -10.98
CA PRO A 41 -4.52 9.62 -9.95
C PRO A 41 -5.14 8.87 -8.76
N CYS A 42 -5.28 9.54 -7.62
CA CYS A 42 -5.78 8.94 -6.39
C CYS A 42 -7.20 8.41 -6.49
N ASP A 43 -8.10 9.14 -7.14
CA ASP A 43 -9.49 8.76 -7.41
C ASP A 43 -9.58 7.50 -8.27
N GLU A 44 -8.85 7.44 -9.39
CA GLU A 44 -8.80 6.24 -10.24
C GLU A 44 -8.26 5.02 -9.47
N ARG A 45 -7.26 5.23 -8.60
CA ARG A 45 -6.75 4.16 -7.73
C ARG A 45 -7.78 3.71 -6.71
N ILE A 46 -8.60 4.61 -6.17
CA ILE A 46 -9.70 4.27 -5.26
C ILE A 46 -10.73 3.44 -5.99
N ASP A 47 -11.13 3.83 -7.21
CA ASP A 47 -12.13 3.09 -8.01
C ASP A 47 -11.66 1.66 -8.30
N ILE A 48 -10.41 1.49 -8.73
CA ILE A 48 -9.82 0.16 -9.00
C ILE A 48 -9.88 -0.73 -7.75
N ILE A 49 -9.49 -0.18 -6.59
CA ILE A 49 -9.43 -0.95 -5.34
C ILE A 49 -10.85 -1.24 -4.81
N SER A 50 -11.77 -0.29 -4.92
CA SER A 50 -13.16 -0.43 -4.46
C SER A 50 -13.93 -1.46 -5.29
N ALA A 51 -13.56 -1.65 -6.55
CA ALA A 51 -14.14 -2.68 -7.42
C ALA A 51 -13.70 -4.12 -7.05
N LEU A 52 -12.72 -4.28 -6.17
CA LEU A 52 -12.26 -5.60 -5.73
C LEU A 52 -13.24 -6.16 -4.69
N GLY A 53 -13.96 -7.22 -5.03
CA GLY A 53 -14.89 -7.90 -4.09
C GLY A 53 -14.27 -8.54 -2.84
N ILE A 54 -12.98 -8.30 -2.58
CA ILE A 54 -12.25 -8.70 -1.36
C ILE A 54 -11.97 -7.51 -0.42
N VAL A 55 -12.27 -6.28 -0.84
CA VAL A 55 -12.04 -5.04 -0.09
C VAL A 55 -13.39 -4.55 0.43
N ASP A 56 -13.50 -4.31 1.74
CA ASP A 56 -14.74 -3.84 2.34
C ASP A 56 -14.81 -2.31 2.38
N GLU A 57 -13.66 -1.63 2.50
CA GLU A 57 -13.58 -0.17 2.50
C GLU A 57 -12.25 0.33 1.93
N VAL A 58 -12.30 1.49 1.27
CA VAL A 58 -11.13 2.22 0.79
C VAL A 58 -11.06 3.58 1.46
N ILE A 59 -9.89 3.93 1.99
CA ILE A 59 -9.65 5.24 2.62
C ILE A 59 -8.45 5.94 1.98
N ILE A 60 -8.42 7.27 2.06
CA ILE A 60 -7.28 8.07 1.60
C ILE A 60 -6.22 8.12 2.71
N ASP A 61 -5.03 7.64 2.39
CA ASP A 61 -3.86 7.62 3.27
C ASP A 61 -2.96 8.83 2.97
N ARG A 62 -2.95 9.82 3.87
CA ARG A 62 -2.30 11.12 3.62
C ARG A 62 -0.88 11.23 4.20
N SER A 63 -0.40 10.21 4.93
CA SER A 63 0.90 10.27 5.58
C SER A 63 1.55 8.91 5.86
N GLU A 64 2.83 8.93 6.22
CA GLU A 64 3.55 7.73 6.68
C GLU A 64 3.17 7.34 8.12
N ASP A 65 2.53 8.23 8.88
CA ASP A 65 2.23 8.03 10.30
C ASP A 65 1.04 7.08 10.47
N LYS A 66 1.36 5.81 10.74
CA LYS A 66 0.35 4.77 10.99
C LYS A 66 -0.25 4.83 12.38
N LEU A 67 0.42 5.48 13.33
CA LEU A 67 -0.16 5.71 14.65
C LEU A 67 -1.26 6.76 14.57
N ALA A 68 -1.04 7.85 13.83
CA ALA A 68 -2.08 8.85 13.56
C ALA A 68 -3.27 8.23 12.81
N ALA A 69 -3.01 7.35 11.84
CA ALA A 69 -4.09 6.63 11.15
C ALA A 69 -4.90 5.75 12.12
N TRP A 70 -4.23 5.03 13.02
CA TRP A 70 -4.89 4.21 14.04
C TRP A 70 -5.69 5.06 15.04
N GLN A 71 -5.20 6.22 15.44
CA GLN A 71 -5.93 7.13 16.35
C GLN A 71 -7.24 7.64 15.74
N GLN A 72 -7.26 7.89 14.43
CA GLN A 72 -8.47 8.31 13.72
C GLN A 72 -9.43 7.14 13.51
N ARG A 73 -8.87 5.96 13.22
CA ARG A 73 -9.63 4.76 12.93
C ARG A 73 -8.88 3.54 13.46
N PRO A 74 -9.22 3.04 14.66
CA PRO A 74 -8.56 1.89 15.24
C PRO A 74 -8.71 0.64 14.35
N PHE A 75 -7.65 -0.17 14.31
CA PHE A 75 -7.59 -1.46 13.62
C PHE A 75 -6.71 -2.42 14.42
N ASP A 76 -6.95 -3.72 14.28
CA ASP A 76 -6.25 -4.76 15.07
C ASP A 76 -4.93 -5.22 14.43
N ALA A 77 -4.82 -5.12 13.10
CA ALA A 77 -3.66 -5.57 12.35
C ALA A 77 -3.37 -4.68 11.14
N ILE A 78 -2.09 -4.56 10.78
CA ILE A 78 -1.63 -3.95 9.53
C ILE A 78 -0.85 -4.97 8.69
N PHE A 79 -1.23 -5.09 7.41
CA PHE A 79 -0.60 -6.00 6.46
C PHE A 79 0.42 -5.27 5.59
N LYS A 80 1.62 -5.83 5.46
CA LYS A 80 2.71 -5.29 4.62
C LYS A 80 3.39 -6.39 3.81
N GLY A 81 4.08 -6.00 2.75
CA GLY A 81 5.02 -6.88 2.06
C GLY A 81 6.28 -7.08 2.92
N SER A 82 6.91 -8.24 2.79
CA SER A 82 8.14 -8.59 3.51
C SER A 82 9.34 -7.72 3.13
N ASP A 83 9.23 -6.90 2.09
CA ASP A 83 10.21 -5.88 1.71
C ASP A 83 10.37 -4.76 2.76
N TRP A 84 9.41 -4.62 3.69
CA TRP A 84 9.51 -3.70 4.82
C TRP A 84 10.23 -4.30 6.03
N GLN A 85 10.21 -5.62 6.16
CA GLN A 85 10.73 -6.32 7.33
C GLN A 85 12.25 -6.12 7.43
N GLY A 86 12.74 -5.78 8.62
CA GLY A 86 14.17 -5.52 8.85
C GLY A 86 14.69 -4.19 8.32
N THR A 87 13.83 -3.34 7.73
CA THR A 87 14.21 -1.99 7.30
C THR A 87 14.00 -0.98 8.43
N PRO A 88 14.65 0.21 8.39
CA PRO A 88 14.35 1.29 9.34
C PRO A 88 12.88 1.70 9.38
N LYS A 89 12.17 1.59 8.24
CA LYS A 89 10.72 1.86 8.16
C LYS A 89 9.90 0.76 8.83
N GLY A 90 10.24 -0.52 8.60
CA GLY A 90 9.62 -1.67 9.27
C GLY A 90 9.76 -1.59 10.78
N TYR A 91 10.97 -1.35 11.30
CA TYR A 91 11.19 -1.21 12.74
C TYR A 91 10.42 -0.04 13.36
N ARG A 92 10.27 1.08 12.65
CA ARG A 92 9.44 2.21 13.12
C ARG A 92 7.97 1.82 13.18
N LEU A 93 7.47 1.15 12.15
CA LEU A 93 6.11 0.66 12.09
C LEU A 93 5.81 -0.31 13.23
N GLU A 94 6.66 -1.31 13.42
CA GLU A 94 6.54 -2.32 14.48
C GLU A 94 6.46 -1.67 15.87
N ARG A 95 7.37 -0.73 16.17
CA ARG A 95 7.32 0.00 17.46
C ARG A 95 6.03 0.80 17.63
N ALA A 96 5.61 1.51 16.58
CA ALA A 96 4.40 2.33 16.63
C ALA A 96 3.15 1.47 16.87
N MET A 97 3.01 0.37 16.13
CA MET A 97 1.87 -0.54 16.25
C MET A 97 1.88 -1.32 17.57
N ALA A 98 3.05 -1.74 18.05
CA ALA A 98 3.18 -2.39 19.36
C ALA A 98 2.73 -1.47 20.52
N SER A 99 2.92 -0.14 20.40
CA SER A 99 2.48 0.81 21.44
C SER A 99 0.96 0.90 21.62
N VAL A 100 0.20 0.40 20.65
CA VAL A 100 -1.27 0.39 20.64
C VAL A 100 -1.85 -1.03 20.50
N GLY A 101 -1.02 -2.07 20.68
CA GLY A 101 -1.46 -3.47 20.66
C GLY A 101 -1.84 -4.00 19.26
N VAL A 102 -1.31 -3.40 18.20
CA VAL A 102 -1.63 -3.76 16.81
C VAL A 102 -0.58 -4.70 16.22
N ASP A 103 -1.06 -5.75 15.56
CA ASP A 103 -0.21 -6.74 14.89
C ASP A 103 0.33 -6.22 13.56
N VAL A 104 1.65 -6.37 13.34
CA VAL A 104 2.27 -6.16 12.01
C VAL A 104 2.47 -7.50 11.33
N VAL A 105 1.73 -7.74 10.24
CA VAL A 105 1.76 -9.01 9.51
C VAL A 105 2.43 -8.81 8.16
N TYR A 106 3.54 -9.52 7.94
CA TYR A 106 4.27 -9.50 6.68
C TYR A 106 3.89 -10.66 5.78
N PHE A 107 3.67 -10.38 4.49
CA PHE A 107 3.47 -11.39 3.46
C PHE A 107 4.66 -11.44 2.50
N PRO A 108 5.04 -12.63 1.98
CA PRO A 108 6.13 -12.75 1.01
C PRO A 108 5.93 -11.84 -0.19
N TYR A 109 6.91 -10.99 -0.47
CA TYR A 109 6.85 -10.07 -1.59
C TYR A 109 6.80 -10.83 -2.93
N THR A 110 5.84 -10.46 -3.80
CA THR A 110 5.73 -11.07 -5.14
C THR A 110 6.65 -10.31 -6.10
N ARG A 111 7.83 -10.88 -6.43
CA ARG A 111 8.90 -10.18 -7.17
C ARG A 111 8.69 -10.03 -8.69
N HIS A 112 7.74 -10.72 -9.31
CA HIS A 112 7.66 -10.80 -10.77
C HIS A 112 7.28 -9.49 -11.48
N THR A 113 6.48 -8.63 -10.86
CA THR A 113 6.03 -7.36 -11.47
C THR A 113 6.04 -6.27 -10.43
N SER A 114 6.63 -5.12 -10.75
CA SER A 114 6.62 -3.93 -9.90
C SER A 114 6.19 -2.70 -10.68
N SER A 115 5.61 -1.71 -10.00
CA SER A 115 5.31 -0.41 -10.62
C SER A 115 6.56 0.27 -11.22
N SER A 116 7.74 0.05 -10.66
CA SER A 116 8.98 0.64 -11.19
C SER A 116 9.38 -0.03 -12.50
N MET A 117 9.35 -1.36 -12.56
CA MET A 117 9.61 -2.12 -13.79
C MET A 117 8.66 -1.74 -14.92
N LEU A 118 7.34 -1.69 -14.65
CA LEU A 118 6.35 -1.29 -15.64
C LEU A 118 6.57 0.15 -16.15
N ARG A 119 7.02 1.06 -15.29
CA ARG A 119 7.35 2.43 -15.70
C ARG A 119 8.60 2.51 -16.55
N SER A 120 9.65 1.76 -16.22
CA SER A 120 10.87 1.70 -17.02
C SER A 120 10.57 1.19 -18.43
N PHE A 121 9.76 0.12 -18.54
CA PHE A 121 9.35 -0.43 -19.83
C PHE A 121 8.62 0.62 -20.71
N LEU A 122 7.64 1.34 -20.16
CA LEU A 122 6.92 2.39 -20.90
C LEU A 122 7.82 3.58 -21.30
N ALA A 123 8.85 3.88 -20.50
CA ALA A 123 9.78 4.97 -20.80
C ALA A 123 10.79 4.59 -21.90
N GLU A 124 11.13 3.31 -22.02
CA GLU A 124 12.01 2.80 -23.08
C GLU A 124 11.30 2.75 -24.44
N ASP A 125 10.02 2.38 -24.47
CA ASP A 125 9.22 2.35 -25.71
C ASP A 125 8.81 3.76 -26.19
N GLY A 126 8.64 4.73 -25.28
CA GLY A 126 8.28 6.11 -25.62
C GLY A 126 9.41 6.98 -26.21
N ALA A 127 10.62 6.43 -26.34
CA ALA A 127 11.77 7.11 -26.96
C ALA A 127 11.88 6.84 -28.48
N GLY A 128 10.91 6.11 -29.06
CA GLY A 128 10.90 5.65 -30.46
C GLY A 128 9.83 6.27 -31.36
N GLU A 129 9.13 7.33 -30.93
CA GLU A 129 8.20 8.11 -31.77
C GLU A 129 8.59 9.60 -31.85
#